data_AF-A0A397YV23-F1
#
_entry.id   AF-A0A397YV23-F1
#
_cell.length_a   1.000
_cell.length_b   1.000
_cell.length_c   1.000
_cell.angle_alpha   90.00
_cell.angle_beta   90.00
_cell.angle_gamma   90.00
#
_symmetry.space_group_name_H-M   'P 1'
#
loop_
_entity.id
_entity.type
_entity.pdbx_description
1 polymer ?
#
loop_
_entity_poly.entity_id
_entity_poly.type
_entity_poly.pdbx_seq_one_letter_code
_entity_poly.pdbx_strand_id
1 'polypeptide(L)'
;MRRQRGRELGEGSSMSWKEQRNLREKERRMRMKHLFFTLSSHVSPTHRLPVPQLIDHSASYMIQLKEKVNKLREKKKTLLGEVGNHSEGSSFNLPKLSICSRGSIIKMNLIMDLNMKRVMLHELVSVFEEEGA
;
A
#
# COMPACT_ATOMS: atom_id res chain seq x y z
N MET A 1 73.45 26.79 -26.69
CA MET A 1 72.92 26.56 -25.33
C MET A 1 71.49 26.05 -25.43
N ARG A 2 71.24 24.80 -25.00
CA ARG A 2 69.90 24.22 -24.84
C ARG A 2 69.19 24.90 -23.66
N ARG A 3 67.94 25.33 -23.85
CA ARG A 3 67.05 25.66 -22.72
C ARG A 3 65.89 24.66 -22.73
N GLN A 4 65.94 23.73 -21.78
CA GLN A 4 64.85 22.84 -21.41
C GLN A 4 63.65 23.70 -20.96
N ARG A 5 62.54 23.63 -21.70
CA ARG A 5 61.23 24.00 -21.16
C ARG A 5 60.69 22.77 -20.43
N GLY A 6 60.70 22.84 -19.11
CA GLY A 6 59.96 21.91 -18.27
C GLY A 6 58.50 21.92 -18.69
N ARG A 7 57.97 20.74 -19.02
CA ARG A 7 56.54 20.51 -19.09
C ARG A 7 56.06 20.36 -17.65
N GLU A 8 55.50 21.42 -17.09
CA GLU A 8 54.74 21.30 -15.85
C GLU A 8 53.44 20.56 -16.16
N LEU A 9 53.33 19.38 -15.56
CA LEU A 9 52.12 18.58 -15.47
C LEU A 9 51.16 19.32 -14.55
N GLY A 10 50.21 20.02 -15.16
CA GLY A 10 49.06 20.63 -14.50
C GLY A 10 47.77 20.16 -15.15
N GLU A 11 47.55 18.84 -15.23
CA GLU A 11 46.28 18.25 -15.66
C GLU A 11 45.23 18.35 -14.55
N GLY A 12 44.76 19.57 -14.31
CA GLY A 12 43.39 19.79 -13.86
C GLY A 12 42.54 19.94 -15.11
N SER A 13 41.95 18.84 -15.59
CA SER A 13 41.03 18.91 -16.74
C SER A 13 39.82 19.76 -16.35
N SER A 14 39.86 21.04 -16.69
CA SER A 14 38.76 21.96 -16.46
C SER A 14 37.68 21.61 -17.47
N MET A 15 36.64 20.94 -16.97
CA MET A 15 35.49 20.58 -17.78
C MET A 15 34.95 21.83 -18.47
N SER A 16 34.77 21.77 -19.78
CA SER A 16 34.19 22.88 -20.53
C SER A 16 32.81 23.21 -19.97
N TRP A 17 32.41 24.48 -19.99
CA TRP A 17 31.03 24.90 -19.66
C TRP A 17 29.97 24.08 -20.39
N LYS A 18 30.25 23.63 -21.63
CA LYS A 18 29.37 22.75 -22.40
C LYS A 18 29.23 21.37 -21.76
N GLU A 19 30.35 20.78 -21.36
CA GLU A 19 30.39 19.46 -20.71
C GLU A 19 29.69 19.48 -19.35
N GLN A 20 29.92 20.53 -18.56
CA GLN A 20 29.26 20.69 -17.27
C GLN A 20 27.74 20.84 -17.41
N ARG A 21 27.27 21.59 -18.42
CA ARG A 21 25.83 21.67 -18.75
C ARG A 21 25.27 20.32 -19.18
N ASN A 22 25.99 19.58 -20.03
CA ASN A 22 25.57 18.25 -20.48
C ASN A 22 25.47 17.26 -19.32
N LEU A 23 26.41 17.31 -18.37
CA LEU A 23 26.40 16.45 -17.18
C LEU A 23 25.19 16.75 -16.28
N ARG A 24 24.93 18.02 -15.99
CA ARG A 24 23.75 18.44 -15.21
C ARG A 24 22.45 17.98 -15.87
N GLU A 25 22.34 18.13 -17.18
CA GLU A 25 21.15 17.72 -17.92
C GLU A 25 20.99 16.20 -17.97
N LYS A 26 22.09 15.45 -18.12
CA LYS A 26 22.08 13.98 -18.03
C LYS A 26 21.57 13.51 -16.66
N GLU A 27 22.06 14.12 -15.60
CA GLU A 27 21.64 13.81 -14.23
C GLU A 27 20.16 14.15 -14.02
N ARG A 28 19.71 15.31 -14.52
CA ARG A 28 18.29 15.70 -14.49
C ARG A 28 17.40 14.66 -15.18
N ARG A 29 17.79 14.18 -16.37
CA ARG A 29 17.04 13.14 -17.11
C ARG A 29 17.04 11.79 -16.39
N MET A 30 18.16 11.40 -15.79
CA MET A 30 18.23 10.16 -15.00
C MET A 30 17.32 10.22 -13.78
N ARG A 31 17.31 11.34 -13.04
CA ARG A 31 16.38 11.56 -11.93
C ARG A 31 14.93 11.47 -12.40
N MET A 32 14.59 12.15 -13.49
CA MET A 32 13.23 12.10 -14.05
C MET A 32 12.81 10.68 -14.44
N LYS A 33 13.69 9.92 -15.10
CA LYS A 33 13.44 8.52 -15.45
C LYS A 33 13.18 7.66 -14.22
N HIS A 34 13.96 7.84 -13.16
CA HIS A 34 13.77 7.11 -11.90
C HIS A 34 12.41 7.42 -11.26
N LEU A 35 12.02 8.70 -11.22
CA LEU A 35 10.72 9.11 -10.67
C LEU A 35 9.54 8.47 -11.44
N PHE A 36 9.58 8.45 -12.77
CA PHE A 36 8.53 7.79 -13.55
C PHE A 36 8.49 6.27 -13.34
N PHE A 37 9.65 5.63 -13.18
CA PHE A 37 9.69 4.21 -12.84
C PHE A 37 9.03 3.93 -11.49
N THR A 38 9.37 4.72 -10.46
CA THR A 38 8.77 4.62 -9.13
C THR A 38 7.27 4.92 -9.16
N LEU A 39 6.83 5.90 -9.95
CA LEU A 39 5.40 6.19 -10.11
C LEU A 39 4.66 5.00 -10.75
N SER A 40 5.22 4.43 -11.81
CA SER A 40 4.63 3.28 -12.51
C SER A 40 4.45 2.07 -11.60
N SER A 41 5.37 1.82 -10.67
CA SER A 41 5.24 0.67 -9.76
C SER A 41 4.06 0.79 -8.79
N HIS A 42 3.62 2.01 -8.48
CA HIS A 42 2.50 2.25 -7.56
C HIS A 42 1.15 2.26 -8.26
N VAL A 43 1.10 2.76 -9.50
CA VAL A 43 -0.16 3.04 -10.21
C VAL A 43 -0.48 1.96 -11.25
N SER A 44 0.53 1.33 -11.84
CA SER A 44 0.34 0.32 -12.90
C SER A 44 1.46 -0.72 -12.85
N PRO A 45 1.55 -1.53 -11.78
CA PRO A 45 2.61 -2.53 -11.63
C PRO A 45 2.61 -3.58 -12.76
N THR A 46 1.46 -3.83 -13.38
CA THR A 46 1.28 -4.88 -14.40
C THR A 46 1.54 -4.40 -15.83
N HIS A 47 1.43 -3.09 -16.11
CA HIS A 47 1.48 -2.56 -17.48
C HIS A 47 2.36 -1.31 -17.57
N ARG A 48 3.27 -1.30 -18.56
CA ARG A 48 4.09 -0.13 -18.85
C ARG A 48 3.29 0.87 -19.67
N LEU A 49 3.00 2.02 -19.06
CA LEU A 49 2.33 3.12 -19.73
C LEU A 49 3.34 4.14 -20.30
N PRO A 50 3.07 4.73 -21.46
CA PRO A 50 3.74 5.94 -21.92
C PRO A 50 3.67 7.05 -20.86
N VAL A 51 4.71 7.89 -20.76
CA VAL A 51 4.81 8.92 -19.71
C VAL A 51 3.57 9.82 -19.60
N PRO A 52 3.00 10.37 -20.70
CA PRO A 52 1.80 11.21 -20.59
C PRO A 52 0.62 10.46 -19.99
N GLN A 53 0.35 9.26 -20.48
CA GLN A 53 -0.74 8.40 -19.98
C GLN A 53 -0.51 7.98 -18.52
N LEU A 54 0.74 7.71 -18.13
CA LEU A 54 1.07 7.41 -16.75
C LEU A 54 0.71 8.58 -15.83
N ILE A 55 0.98 9.82 -16.24
CA ILE A 55 0.63 11.01 -15.43
C ILE A 55 -0.88 11.16 -15.30
N ASP A 56 -1.61 11.08 -16.42
CA ASP A 56 -3.08 11.20 -16.42
C ASP A 56 -3.74 10.10 -15.59
N HIS A 57 -3.26 8.87 -15.73
CA HIS A 57 -3.73 7.72 -14.98
C HIS A 57 -3.41 7.88 -13.48
N SER A 58 -2.22 8.37 -13.13
CA SER A 58 -1.82 8.61 -11.74
C SER A 58 -2.69 9.68 -11.07
N ALA A 59 -3.00 10.77 -11.77
CA ALA A 59 -3.89 11.81 -11.27
C ALA A 59 -5.30 11.27 -11.01
N SER A 60 -5.85 10.51 -11.98
CA SER A 60 -7.15 9.87 -11.84
C SER A 60 -7.19 8.85 -10.70
N TYR A 61 -6.15 8.02 -10.59
CA TYR A 61 -6.02 7.01 -9.55
C TYR A 61 -5.99 7.63 -8.14
N MET A 62 -5.29 8.76 -7.97
CA MET A 62 -5.23 9.47 -6.69
C MET A 62 -6.62 9.95 -6.24
N ILE A 63 -7.43 10.47 -7.16
CA ILE A 63 -8.81 10.91 -6.89
C ILE A 63 -9.66 9.71 -6.46
N GLN A 64 -9.62 8.62 -7.22
CA GLN A 64 -10.36 7.39 -6.90
C GLN A 64 -9.97 6.81 -5.54
N LEU A 65 -8.67 6.84 -5.21
CA LEU A 65 -8.19 6.34 -3.92
C LEU A 65 -8.71 7.20 -2.77
N LYS A 66 -8.72 8.54 -2.93
CA LYS A 66 -9.28 9.46 -1.94
C LYS A 66 -10.77 9.18 -1.70
N GLU A 67 -11.54 8.99 -2.76
CA GLU A 67 -12.96 8.64 -2.66
C GLU A 67 -13.17 7.29 -1.98
N LYS A 68 -12.39 6.27 -2.34
CA LYS A 68 -12.45 4.94 -1.73
C LYS A 68 -12.14 5.00 -0.22
N VAL A 69 -11.14 5.76 0.18
CA VAL A 69 -10.81 5.98 1.60
C VAL A 69 -11.99 6.63 2.32
N ASN A 70 -12.61 7.66 1.76
CA ASN A 70 -13.76 8.31 2.37
C ASN A 70 -14.96 7.34 2.49
N LYS A 71 -15.28 6.60 1.44
CA LYS A 71 -16.35 5.58 1.47
C LYS A 71 -16.10 4.51 2.54
N LEU A 72 -14.86 4.04 2.67
CA LEU A 72 -14.49 3.06 3.71
C LEU A 72 -14.57 3.66 5.11
N ARG A 73 -14.20 4.93 5.29
CA ARG A 73 -14.35 5.63 6.58
C ARG A 73 -15.81 5.79 6.97
N GLU A 74 -16.68 6.17 6.03
CA GLU A 74 -18.12 6.26 6.29
C GLU A 74 -18.71 4.88 6.59
N LYS A 75 -18.40 3.85 5.80
CA LYS A 75 -18.83 2.47 6.09
C LYS A 75 -18.35 1.98 7.46
N LYS A 76 -17.14 2.33 7.87
CA LYS A 76 -16.62 2.01 9.21
C LYS A 76 -17.43 2.71 10.29
N LYS A 77 -17.81 3.98 10.10
CA LYS A 77 -18.65 4.74 11.04
C LYS A 77 -20.06 4.19 11.11
N THR A 78 -20.68 3.81 9.99
CA THR A 78 -22.04 3.24 10.00
C THR A 78 -22.05 1.90 10.74
N LEU A 79 -21.10 1.01 10.45
CA LEU A 79 -20.99 -0.28 11.15
C LEU A 79 -20.71 -0.11 12.65
N LEU A 80 -19.92 0.89 13.05
CA LEU A 80 -19.64 1.16 14.46
C LEU A 80 -20.78 1.93 15.15
N GLY A 81 -21.53 2.75 14.40
CA GLY A 81 -22.70 3.50 14.87
C GLY A 81 -23.94 2.62 14.99
N GLU A 82 -24.11 1.60 14.15
CA GLU A 82 -25.11 0.54 14.32
C GLU A 82 -24.87 -0.26 15.61
N VAL A 83 -23.61 -0.40 16.05
CA VAL A 83 -23.29 -0.98 17.37
C VAL A 83 -23.62 -0.02 18.51
N GLY A 84 -23.61 1.31 18.28
CA GLY A 84 -23.88 2.32 19.31
C GLY A 84 -25.34 2.76 19.45
N ASN A 85 -26.19 2.58 18.44
CA ASN A 85 -27.59 3.03 18.46
C ASN A 85 -28.59 1.96 18.95
N HIS A 86 -28.10 0.77 19.32
CA HIS A 86 -28.89 -0.24 20.04
C HIS A 86 -28.57 -0.30 21.54
N SER A 87 -27.82 0.66 22.09
CA SER A 87 -27.37 0.62 23.48
C SER A 87 -27.98 1.72 24.36
N GLU A 88 -29.28 1.92 24.29
CA GLU A 88 -30.03 2.21 25.52
C GLU A 88 -30.73 0.92 25.95
N GLY A 89 -30.00 0.09 26.70
CA GLY A 89 -30.59 -1.06 27.39
C GLY A 89 -30.28 -2.45 26.82
N SER A 90 -29.03 -2.75 26.45
CA SER A 90 -28.41 -4.03 26.86
C SER A 90 -26.96 -4.10 26.44
N SER A 91 -26.09 -4.28 27.42
CA SER A 91 -24.68 -4.64 27.24
C SER A 91 -24.55 -6.08 26.73
N PHE A 92 -25.09 -6.41 25.56
CA PHE A 92 -24.80 -7.71 24.94
C PHE A 92 -23.45 -7.62 24.24
N ASN A 93 -22.42 -8.13 24.92
CA ASN A 93 -21.11 -8.44 24.36
C ASN A 93 -21.29 -9.41 23.18
N LEU A 94 -21.44 -8.87 21.97
CA LEU A 94 -21.59 -9.68 20.76
C LEU A 94 -20.40 -10.64 20.62
N PRO A 95 -20.65 -11.91 20.27
CA PRO A 95 -19.59 -12.89 20.10
C PRO A 95 -18.67 -12.49 18.94
N LYS A 96 -17.36 -12.49 19.20
CA LYS A 96 -16.33 -12.14 18.23
C LYS A 96 -15.74 -13.42 17.64
N LEU A 97 -15.99 -13.64 16.35
CA LEU A 97 -15.45 -14.76 15.59
C LEU A 97 -14.26 -14.32 14.74
N SER A 98 -13.13 -15.02 14.83
CA SER A 98 -12.02 -14.89 13.89
C SER A 98 -11.68 -16.22 13.24
N ILE A 99 -11.57 -16.22 11.91
CA ILE A 99 -11.28 -17.40 11.09
C ILE A 99 -9.96 -17.16 10.36
N CYS A 100 -9.07 -18.14 10.40
CA CYS A 100 -7.78 -18.11 9.72
C CYS A 100 -7.51 -19.46 9.07
N SER A 101 -7.23 -19.48 7.76
CA SER A 101 -6.89 -20.71 7.03
C SER A 101 -5.39 -20.77 6.77
N ARG A 102 -4.79 -21.97 6.95
CA ARG A 102 -3.40 -22.26 6.61
C ARG A 102 -3.29 -23.65 6.00
N GLY A 103 -3.15 -23.71 4.68
CA GLY A 103 -3.14 -24.98 3.94
C GLY A 103 -4.49 -25.67 4.04
N SER A 104 -4.50 -26.96 4.42
CA SER A 104 -5.71 -27.74 4.68
C SER A 104 -6.31 -27.53 6.08
N ILE A 105 -5.74 -26.63 6.91
CA ILE A 105 -6.18 -26.42 8.29
C ILE A 105 -6.91 -25.08 8.41
N ILE A 106 -8.15 -25.12 8.91
CA ILE A 106 -8.92 -23.93 9.30
C ILE A 106 -8.84 -23.78 10.82
N LYS A 107 -8.40 -22.61 11.29
CA LYS A 107 -8.42 -22.22 12.69
C LYS A 107 -9.53 -21.22 12.92
N MET A 108 -10.39 -21.51 13.88
CA MET A 108 -11.48 -20.62 14.28
C MET A 108 -11.36 -20.29 15.76
N ASN A 109 -11.43 -19.00 16.10
CA ASN A 109 -11.39 -18.52 17.47
C ASN A 109 -12.64 -17.68 17.74
N LEU A 110 -13.47 -18.17 18.66
CA LEU A 110 -14.71 -17.53 19.07
C LEU A 110 -14.57 -17.03 20.50
N ILE A 111 -14.64 -15.71 20.68
CA ILE A 111 -14.64 -15.07 22.00
C ILE A 111 -16.07 -14.63 22.29
N MET A 112 -16.66 -15.17 23.35
CA MET A 112 -18.03 -14.88 23.75
C MET A 112 -18.15 -14.79 25.27
N ASP A 113 -19.18 -14.07 25.72
CA ASP A 113 -19.53 -13.98 27.13
C ASP A 113 -20.01 -15.35 27.66
N LEU A 114 -19.69 -15.64 28.91
CA LEU A 114 -20.00 -16.91 29.57
C LEU A 114 -21.52 -17.18 29.58
N ASN A 115 -22.33 -16.12 29.64
CA ASN A 115 -23.78 -16.20 29.60
C ASN A 115 -24.31 -16.69 28.24
N MET A 116 -23.61 -16.38 27.14
CA MET A 116 -23.99 -16.80 25.77
C MET A 116 -23.41 -18.18 25.41
N LYS A 117 -22.39 -18.64 26.13
CA LYS A 117 -21.65 -19.88 25.88
C LYS A 117 -22.52 -21.14 25.92
N ARG A 118 -23.54 -21.19 26.78
CA ARG A 118 -24.43 -22.36 26.90
C ARG A 118 -25.41 -22.50 25.76
N VAL A 119 -25.82 -21.39 25.14
CA VAL A 119 -26.84 -21.39 24.07
C VAL A 119 -26.18 -21.70 22.72
N MET A 120 -25.03 -21.06 22.44
CA MET A 120 -24.45 -21.07 21.09
C MET A 120 -23.47 -22.23 20.81
N LEU A 121 -22.90 -22.88 21.83
CA LEU A 121 -21.89 -23.93 21.59
C LEU A 121 -22.50 -25.18 20.95
N HIS A 122 -23.69 -25.61 21.40
CA HIS A 122 -24.36 -26.77 20.83
C HIS A 122 -24.77 -26.53 19.38
N GLU A 123 -25.37 -25.36 19.09
CA GLU A 123 -25.73 -24.95 17.73
C GLU A 123 -24.51 -24.83 16.82
N LEU A 124 -23.40 -24.31 17.34
CA LEU A 124 -22.18 -24.18 16.57
C LEU A 124 -21.58 -25.55 16.22
N VAL A 125 -21.56 -26.48 17.18
CA VAL A 125 -21.09 -27.85 16.94
C VAL A 125 -22.01 -28.57 15.95
N SER A 126 -23.33 -28.43 16.07
CA SER A 126 -24.26 -29.07 15.14
C SER A 126 -24.10 -28.55 13.71
N VAL A 127 -23.88 -27.24 13.52
CA VAL A 127 -23.60 -26.67 12.19
C VAL A 127 -22.31 -27.25 11.59
N PHE A 128 -21.26 -27.48 12.40
CA PHE A 128 -20.03 -28.11 11.90
C PHE A 128 -20.20 -29.59 11.55
N GLU A 129 -21.02 -30.31 12.31
CA GLU A 129 -21.34 -31.71 12.00
C GLU A 129 -22.22 -31.83 10.74
N GLU A 130 -23.18 -30.92 10.54
CA GLU A 130 -24.07 -30.90 9.37
C GLU A 130 -23.38 -30.44 8.07
N GLU A 131 -22.52 -29.42 8.14
CA GLU A 131 -21.81 -28.87 6.96
C GLU A 131 -20.54 -29.67 6.59
N GLY A 132 -20.21 -30.73 7.33
CA GLY A 132 -19.17 -31.68 6.98
C GLY A 132 -17.74 -31.16 7.19
N ALA A 133 -17.32 -31.09 8.46
CA ALA A 133 -15.91 -31.09 8.85
C ALA A 133 -15.36 -32.53 9.00
#